data_AF-A0A1M6DLS3-F1
#
_entry.id   AF-A0A1M6DLS3-F1
#
_cell.length_a   1.000
_cell.length_b   1.000
_cell.length_c   1.000
_cell.angle_alpha   90.00
_cell.angle_beta   90.00
_cell.angle_gamma   90.00
#
_symmetry.space_group_name_H-M   'P 1'
#
loop_
_entity.id
_entity.type
_entity.pdbx_description
1 polymer ?
#
loop_
_entity_poly.entity_id
_entity_poly.type
_entity_poly.pdbx_seq_one_letter_code
_entity_poly.pdbx_strand_id
1 'polypeptide(L)'
;MASNFAHVESEVQAASQTVQDQPVEAADMAVLADQVREYLAQRRDNLTVYPDPLPEQVLIREFGFSAKGKGKPEVILTEDVQVELGHPSVGSLAAVLTTYDPSLIQHGRISLIGPDLRQMKPGGRQAFAQVILLALDRSAMPDPFDLENAQYLMHRLPGYMVRSVPGKLWVRVGKDRFNQGLDLHTVGSALVKAYTDDFPGVLKAEIAFVTTGREDVLALEPIAAEAKVLSGRHKKLVLGVDGSIECSELNCEECEEKPVCDNLRDVVVRRRKQKKSEKAAKA
;
A
#
# COMPACT_ATOMS: atom_id res chain seq x y z
N MET A 1 -21.68 43.72 -28.90
CA MET A 1 -20.61 43.09 -28.10
C MET A 1 -21.12 42.25 -26.92
N ALA A 2 -22.41 41.89 -26.85
CA ALA A 2 -22.96 41.03 -25.79
C ALA A 2 -23.29 39.58 -26.24
N SER A 3 -23.19 39.29 -27.55
CA SER A 3 -23.56 37.97 -28.12
C SER A 3 -22.43 36.94 -28.13
N ASN A 4 -21.17 37.35 -27.90
CA ASN A 4 -20.02 36.44 -27.89
C ASN A 4 -19.66 35.91 -26.50
N PHE A 5 -20.19 36.50 -25.41
CA PHE A 5 -19.92 36.03 -24.05
C PHE A 5 -20.81 34.83 -23.66
N ALA A 6 -22.05 34.78 -24.14
CA ALA A 6 -22.98 33.69 -23.81
C ALA A 6 -22.61 32.34 -24.44
N HIS A 7 -21.94 32.32 -25.60
CA HIS A 7 -21.45 31.08 -26.21
C HIS A 7 -20.22 30.53 -25.48
N VAL A 8 -19.30 31.41 -25.06
CA VAL A 8 -18.09 31.01 -24.33
C VAL A 8 -18.47 30.46 -22.94
N GLU A 9 -19.45 31.03 -22.24
CA GLU A 9 -19.92 30.49 -20.95
C GLU A 9 -20.61 29.12 -21.10
N SER A 10 -21.33 28.88 -22.21
CA SER A 10 -21.96 27.58 -22.46
C SER A 10 -20.95 26.47 -22.83
N GLU A 11 -19.87 26.82 -23.53
CA GLU A 11 -18.79 25.88 -23.85
C GLU A 11 -17.88 25.60 -22.64
N VAL A 12 -17.66 26.59 -21.76
CA VAL A 12 -16.91 26.42 -20.50
C VAL A 12 -17.71 25.60 -19.48
N GLN A 13 -19.04 25.71 -19.45
CA GLN A 13 -19.91 24.85 -18.64
C GLN A 13 -20.02 23.43 -19.20
N ALA A 14 -20.06 23.25 -20.53
CA ALA A 14 -20.02 21.92 -21.15
C ALA A 14 -18.65 21.24 -20.99
N ALA A 15 -17.55 22.00 -21.05
CA ALA A 15 -16.20 21.52 -20.77
C ALA A 15 -15.98 21.21 -19.28
N SER A 16 -16.63 21.94 -18.37
CA SER A 16 -16.56 21.63 -16.92
C SER A 16 -17.42 20.42 -16.53
N GLN A 17 -18.46 20.10 -17.29
CA GLN A 17 -19.30 18.91 -17.06
C GLN A 17 -18.74 17.63 -17.72
N THR A 18 -17.82 17.74 -18.69
CA THR A 18 -17.19 16.57 -19.35
C THR A 18 -15.90 16.11 -18.68
N VAL A 19 -15.41 16.82 -17.67
CA VAL A 19 -14.22 16.44 -16.88
C VAL A 19 -14.59 15.54 -15.67
N GLN A 20 -15.88 15.34 -15.39
CA GLN A 20 -16.35 14.63 -14.19
C GLN A 20 -16.61 13.12 -14.36
N ASP A 21 -16.41 12.52 -15.55
CA ASP A 21 -16.90 11.16 -15.82
C ASP A 21 -15.84 10.03 -15.85
N GLN A 22 -14.57 10.31 -15.52
CA GLN A 22 -13.54 9.27 -15.42
C GLN A 22 -12.43 9.64 -14.41
N PRO A 23 -12.44 9.03 -13.21
CA PRO A 23 -11.19 8.67 -12.55
C PRO A 23 -11.21 7.28 -11.87
N VAL A 24 -12.12 6.38 -12.26
CA VAL A 24 -12.34 5.13 -11.51
C VAL A 24 -11.27 4.06 -11.80
N GLU A 25 -10.70 3.97 -13.01
CA GLU A 25 -9.82 2.84 -13.40
C GLU A 25 -8.34 2.95 -12.97
N ALA A 26 -7.86 4.15 -12.59
CA ALA A 26 -6.44 4.36 -12.28
C ALA A 26 -6.00 3.67 -10.97
N ALA A 27 -6.95 3.41 -10.06
CA ALA A 27 -6.69 2.81 -8.75
C ALA A 27 -6.85 1.27 -8.71
N ASP A 28 -7.23 0.60 -9.81
CA ASP A 28 -7.36 -0.87 -9.80
C ASP A 28 -6.03 -1.57 -10.09
N MET A 29 -5.52 -2.26 -9.08
CA MET A 29 -4.23 -2.95 -9.03
C MET A 29 -4.41 -4.48 -8.93
N ALA A 30 -5.50 -5.03 -9.46
CA ALA A 30 -5.79 -6.48 -9.47
C ALA A 30 -4.59 -7.35 -9.88
N VAL A 31 -3.88 -6.97 -10.95
CA VAL A 31 -2.69 -7.70 -11.44
C VAL A 31 -1.57 -7.73 -10.39
N LEU A 32 -1.35 -6.62 -9.67
CA LEU A 32 -0.34 -6.56 -8.62
C LEU A 32 -0.75 -7.41 -7.41
N ALA A 33 -2.05 -7.45 -7.09
CA ALA A 33 -2.56 -8.32 -6.02
C ALA A 33 -2.34 -9.81 -6.34
N ASP A 34 -2.53 -10.22 -7.59
CA ASP A 34 -2.23 -11.58 -8.07
C ASP A 34 -0.73 -11.90 -8.01
N GLN A 35 0.13 -10.96 -8.42
CA GLN A 35 1.59 -11.13 -8.34
C GLN A 35 2.05 -11.32 -6.88
N VAL A 36 1.48 -10.57 -5.93
CA VAL A 36 1.74 -10.78 -4.50
C VAL A 36 1.26 -12.16 -4.08
N ARG A 37 0.10 -12.62 -4.56
CA ARG A 37 -0.43 -13.96 -4.26
C ARG A 37 0.52 -15.06 -4.72
N GLU A 38 1.01 -14.94 -5.95
CA GLU A 38 1.95 -15.87 -6.54
C GLU A 38 3.27 -15.88 -5.77
N TYR A 39 3.79 -14.70 -5.42
CA TYR A 39 4.98 -14.56 -4.58
C TYR A 39 4.82 -15.29 -3.23
N LEU A 40 3.67 -15.14 -2.57
CA LEU A 40 3.36 -15.85 -1.32
C LEU A 40 3.27 -17.37 -1.53
N ALA A 41 2.65 -17.81 -2.64
CA ALA A 41 2.48 -19.22 -2.96
C ALA A 41 3.81 -19.94 -3.25
N GLN A 42 4.75 -19.26 -3.90
CA GLN A 42 6.10 -19.78 -4.18
C GLN A 42 6.92 -20.03 -2.90
N ARG A 43 6.57 -19.37 -1.79
CA ARG A 43 7.28 -19.42 -0.50
C ARG A 43 6.49 -20.13 0.59
N ARG A 44 5.59 -21.06 0.20
CA ARG A 44 4.68 -21.76 1.12
C ARG A 44 5.37 -22.45 2.29
N ASP A 45 6.59 -22.96 2.09
CA ASP A 45 7.35 -23.69 3.13
C ASP A 45 7.79 -22.79 4.31
N ASN A 46 7.84 -21.47 4.11
CA ASN A 46 8.21 -20.50 5.13
C ASN A 46 7.08 -19.48 5.40
N LEU A 47 5.86 -19.84 5.02
CA LEU A 47 4.69 -18.97 5.14
C LEU A 47 3.89 -19.33 6.39
N THR A 48 3.82 -18.40 7.33
CA THR A 48 2.86 -18.43 8.42
C THR A 48 1.61 -17.66 8.01
N VAL A 49 0.43 -18.25 8.18
CA VAL A 49 -0.85 -17.61 7.87
C VAL A 49 -1.68 -17.52 9.13
N TYR A 50 -2.08 -16.30 9.48
CA TYR A 50 -3.14 -16.04 10.44
C TYR A 50 -4.43 -15.80 9.64
N PRO A 51 -5.44 -16.68 9.76
CA PRO A 51 -6.65 -16.58 8.94
C PRO A 51 -7.51 -15.36 9.31
N ASP A 52 -7.45 -14.95 10.57
CA ASP A 52 -8.28 -13.89 11.14
C ASP A 52 -7.43 -12.91 11.97
N PRO A 53 -7.83 -11.63 12.03
CA PRO A 53 -7.20 -10.65 12.90
C PRO A 53 -7.59 -10.89 14.36
N LEU A 54 -6.76 -10.39 15.29
CA LEU A 54 -7.12 -10.34 16.70
C LEU A 54 -8.41 -9.52 16.91
N PRO A 55 -9.29 -9.95 17.83
CA PRO A 55 -10.47 -9.17 18.18
C PRO A 55 -10.12 -7.76 18.65
N GLU A 56 -10.93 -6.77 18.29
CA GLU A 56 -10.70 -5.38 18.66
C GLU A 56 -10.54 -5.17 20.17
N GLN A 57 -11.30 -5.90 20.99
CA GLN A 57 -11.19 -5.79 22.44
C GLN A 57 -9.81 -6.22 22.96
N VAL A 58 -9.18 -7.21 22.31
CA VAL A 58 -7.82 -7.67 22.64
C VAL A 58 -6.81 -6.59 22.23
N LEU A 59 -6.93 -6.06 21.01
CA LEU A 59 -6.07 -4.97 20.53
C LEU A 59 -6.10 -3.75 21.46
N ILE A 60 -7.29 -3.35 21.91
CA ILE A 60 -7.44 -2.19 22.82
C ILE A 60 -6.91 -2.51 24.22
N ARG A 61 -7.30 -3.64 24.81
CA ARG A 61 -7.01 -3.94 26.23
C ARG A 61 -5.56 -4.35 26.47
N GLU A 62 -5.01 -5.18 25.58
CA GLU A 62 -3.68 -5.77 25.78
C GLU A 62 -2.58 -4.91 25.12
N PHE A 63 -2.87 -4.36 23.94
CA PHE A 63 -1.86 -3.64 23.15
C PHE A 63 -2.07 -2.12 23.11
N GLY A 64 -3.13 -1.61 23.74
CA GLY A 64 -3.41 -0.17 23.78
C GLY A 64 -3.78 0.42 22.42
N PHE A 65 -4.32 -0.41 21.51
CA PHE A 65 -4.77 0.06 20.21
C PHE A 65 -5.77 1.21 20.35
N SER A 66 -5.58 2.25 19.56
CA SER A 66 -6.43 3.45 19.57
C SER A 66 -6.98 3.76 18.18
N ALA A 67 -8.21 4.26 18.12
CA ALA A 67 -8.81 4.79 16.91
C ALA A 67 -8.11 6.08 16.42
N LYS A 68 -8.42 6.50 15.18
CA LYS A 68 -7.83 7.71 14.55
C LYS A 68 -7.91 8.92 15.48
N GLY A 69 -6.78 9.57 15.71
CA GLY A 69 -6.70 10.81 16.49
C GLY A 69 -6.98 10.68 18.00
N LYS A 70 -7.13 9.47 18.54
CA LYS A 70 -7.37 9.25 19.98
C LYS A 70 -6.13 8.87 20.77
N GLY A 71 -5.18 8.17 20.16
CA GLY A 71 -3.93 7.82 20.84
C GLY A 71 -2.87 8.92 20.74
N LYS A 72 -1.73 8.68 21.38
CA LYS A 72 -0.59 9.60 21.42
C LYS A 72 0.58 9.02 20.62
N PRO A 73 1.37 9.85 19.92
CA PRO A 73 2.60 9.35 19.30
C PRO A 73 3.55 8.91 20.40
N GLU A 74 4.18 7.77 20.19
CA GLU A 74 5.25 7.27 21.05
C GLU A 74 6.58 7.42 20.32
N VAL A 75 7.60 7.87 21.03
CA VAL A 75 8.97 7.97 20.52
C VAL A 75 9.80 6.90 21.23
N ILE A 76 10.30 5.95 20.46
CA ILE A 76 11.13 4.85 20.95
C ILE A 76 12.61 5.22 20.76
N LEU A 77 13.27 5.48 21.88
CA LEU A 77 14.70 5.77 21.92
C LEU A 77 15.51 4.51 21.58
N THR A 78 16.73 4.69 21.07
CA THR A 78 17.57 3.58 20.62
C THR A 78 17.85 2.57 21.75
N GLU A 79 17.96 3.02 22.99
CA GLU A 79 18.12 2.17 24.18
C GLU A 79 16.91 1.30 24.49
N ASP A 80 15.72 1.70 24.06
CA ASP A 80 14.44 1.01 24.29
C ASP A 80 14.01 0.12 23.11
N VAL A 81 14.81 0.08 22.04
CA VAL A 81 14.52 -0.75 20.86
C VAL A 81 14.78 -2.22 21.18
N GLN A 82 13.78 -3.05 20.91
CA GLN A 82 13.91 -4.50 20.84
C GLN A 82 14.45 -4.95 19.49
N VAL A 83 13.86 -4.47 18.39
CA VAL A 83 14.28 -4.80 17.03
C VAL A 83 13.95 -3.65 16.08
N GLU A 84 14.81 -3.43 15.09
CA GLU A 84 14.54 -2.50 13.98
C GLU A 84 14.14 -3.29 12.73
N LEU A 85 12.98 -2.98 12.16
CA LEU A 85 12.49 -3.57 10.91
C LEU A 85 12.71 -2.56 9.78
N GLY A 86 13.20 -3.01 8.62
CA GLY A 86 13.27 -2.16 7.44
C GLY A 86 14.32 -1.05 7.56
N HIS A 87 15.39 -1.27 8.33
CA HIS A 87 16.50 -0.32 8.33
C HIS A 87 17.07 -0.19 6.88
N PRO A 88 17.42 1.01 6.40
CA PRO A 88 17.85 1.21 5.01
C PRO A 88 19.01 0.30 4.52
N SER A 89 19.85 -0.16 5.45
CA SER A 89 20.97 -1.08 5.17
C SER A 89 20.57 -2.53 4.94
N VAL A 90 19.41 -2.98 5.44
CA VAL A 90 18.98 -4.40 5.38
C VAL A 90 17.86 -4.66 4.39
N GLY A 91 17.20 -3.61 3.89
CA GLY A 91 16.08 -3.72 2.94
C GLY A 91 14.77 -3.34 3.59
N SER A 92 14.00 -2.50 2.89
CA SER A 92 12.76 -1.90 3.38
C SER A 92 11.81 -1.67 2.22
N LEU A 93 10.58 -2.12 2.35
CA LEU A 93 9.55 -1.96 1.34
C LEU A 93 8.18 -1.78 1.98
N ALA A 94 7.37 -0.91 1.39
CA ALA A 94 5.98 -0.71 1.74
C ALA A 94 5.16 -0.49 0.46
N ALA A 95 4.02 -1.15 0.38
CA ALA A 95 3.06 -0.97 -0.71
C ALA A 95 1.63 -1.08 -0.18
N VAL A 96 0.76 -0.19 -0.68
CA VAL A 96 -0.70 -0.30 -0.51
C VAL A 96 -1.27 -0.55 -1.90
N LEU A 97 -1.90 -1.71 -2.08
CA LEU A 97 -2.54 -2.13 -3.31
C LEU A 97 -4.05 -2.04 -3.16
N THR A 98 -4.71 -1.43 -4.12
CA THR A 98 -6.18 -1.30 -4.15
C THR A 98 -6.74 -2.04 -5.34
N THR A 99 -7.89 -2.70 -5.19
CA THR A 99 -8.60 -3.32 -6.31
C THR A 99 -10.11 -3.21 -6.10
N TYR A 100 -10.87 -3.21 -7.19
CA TYR A 100 -12.34 -3.30 -7.12
C TYR A 100 -12.86 -4.73 -7.24
N ASP A 101 -11.97 -5.73 -7.33
CA ASP A 101 -12.34 -7.13 -7.31
C ASP A 101 -12.18 -7.71 -5.88
N PRO A 102 -13.27 -7.85 -5.11
CA PRO A 102 -13.21 -8.39 -3.76
C PRO A 102 -12.88 -9.89 -3.72
N SER A 103 -12.89 -10.60 -4.85
CA SER A 103 -12.54 -12.04 -4.88
C SER A 103 -11.04 -12.28 -4.71
N LEU A 104 -10.20 -11.28 -5.04
CA LEU A 104 -8.75 -11.34 -4.92
C LEU A 104 -8.25 -11.14 -3.48
N ILE A 105 -9.09 -10.63 -2.59
CA ILE A 105 -8.73 -10.25 -1.22
C ILE A 105 -9.41 -11.17 -0.20
N GLN A 106 -8.59 -11.81 0.66
CA GLN A 106 -9.08 -12.60 1.78
C GLN A 106 -9.16 -11.71 3.02
N HIS A 107 -10.37 -11.23 3.33
CA HIS A 107 -10.58 -10.29 4.44
C HIS A 107 -10.00 -10.83 5.76
N GLY A 108 -9.21 -10.02 6.44
CA GLY A 108 -8.65 -10.33 7.76
C GLY A 108 -7.41 -11.21 7.73
N ARG A 109 -7.07 -11.81 6.58
CA ARG A 109 -5.90 -12.68 6.48
C ARG A 109 -4.61 -11.87 6.66
N ILE A 110 -3.70 -12.42 7.45
CA ILE A 110 -2.35 -11.88 7.66
C ILE A 110 -1.36 -12.98 7.32
N SER A 111 -0.49 -12.71 6.34
CA SER A 111 0.54 -13.63 5.88
C SER A 111 1.92 -13.13 6.30
N LEU A 112 2.76 -14.01 6.84
CA LEU A 112 4.13 -13.70 7.24
C LEU A 112 5.09 -14.70 6.62
N ILE A 113 6.05 -14.21 5.84
CA ILE A 113 7.17 -15.00 5.33
C ILE A 113 8.43 -14.65 6.12
N GLY A 114 9.00 -15.63 6.82
CA GLY A 114 10.20 -15.44 7.64
C GLY A 114 9.91 -15.26 9.13
N PRO A 115 10.92 -14.85 9.91
CA PRO A 115 10.82 -14.82 11.36
C PRO A 115 9.83 -13.76 11.87
N ASP A 116 9.06 -14.12 12.89
CA ASP A 116 8.28 -13.15 13.67
C ASP A 116 9.18 -12.43 14.70
N LEU A 117 8.70 -11.37 15.35
CA LEU A 117 9.49 -10.49 16.23
C LEU A 117 10.24 -11.28 17.31
N ARG A 118 9.61 -12.31 17.89
CA ARG A 118 10.19 -13.12 18.97
C ARG A 118 11.34 -14.01 18.52
N GLN A 119 11.45 -14.27 17.22
CA GLN A 119 12.50 -15.07 16.62
C GLN A 119 13.70 -14.21 16.17
N MET A 120 13.57 -12.88 16.25
CA MET A 120 14.61 -11.93 15.86
C MET A 120 15.61 -11.66 16.99
N LYS A 121 16.84 -11.30 16.62
CA LYS A 121 17.88 -10.95 17.58
C LYS A 121 17.55 -9.62 18.29
N PRO A 122 17.60 -9.55 19.64
CA PRO A 122 17.49 -8.29 20.37
C PRO A 122 18.53 -7.26 19.94
N GLY A 123 18.09 -6.02 19.71
CA GLY A 123 18.89 -4.92 19.15
C GLY A 123 19.28 -5.12 17.67
N GLY A 124 18.77 -6.18 17.03
CA GLY A 124 19.06 -6.52 15.64
C GLY A 124 18.30 -5.65 14.65
N ARG A 125 18.72 -5.75 13.38
CA ARG A 125 18.04 -5.17 12.22
C ARG A 125 17.52 -6.29 11.34
N GLN A 126 16.25 -6.28 11.00
CA GLN A 126 15.62 -7.24 10.12
C GLN A 126 15.15 -6.55 8.84
N ALA A 127 15.36 -7.21 7.69
CA ALA A 127 14.75 -6.76 6.43
C ALA A 127 13.22 -6.80 6.58
N PHE A 128 12.51 -5.85 5.98
CA PHE A 128 11.06 -5.77 6.16
C PHE A 128 10.34 -5.28 4.91
N ALA A 129 9.36 -6.06 4.45
CA ALA A 129 8.32 -5.62 3.52
C ALA A 129 6.95 -5.66 4.20
N GLN A 130 6.16 -4.62 3.98
CA GLN A 130 4.75 -4.56 4.38
C GLN A 130 3.90 -4.27 3.13
N VAL A 131 3.08 -5.24 2.74
CA VAL A 131 2.15 -5.10 1.62
C VAL A 131 0.73 -5.19 2.15
N ILE A 132 -0.04 -4.15 1.90
CA ILE A 132 -1.45 -4.05 2.29
C ILE A 132 -2.29 -4.19 1.03
N LEU A 133 -3.23 -5.12 1.01
CA LEU A 133 -4.13 -5.33 -0.12
C LEU A 133 -5.56 -4.98 0.31
N LEU A 134 -6.19 -4.07 -0.43
CA LEU A 134 -7.51 -3.54 -0.12
C LEU A 134 -8.47 -3.80 -1.28
N ALA A 135 -9.62 -4.39 -0.99
CA ALA A 135 -10.76 -4.38 -1.90
C ALA A 135 -11.60 -3.15 -1.59
N LEU A 136 -11.78 -2.28 -2.57
CA LEU A 136 -12.58 -1.07 -2.47
C LEU A 136 -13.93 -1.25 -3.15
N ASP A 137 -14.95 -0.58 -2.62
CA ASP A 137 -16.18 -0.34 -3.36
C ASP A 137 -15.88 0.53 -4.60
N ARG A 138 -16.58 0.31 -5.71
CA ARG A 138 -16.33 1.06 -6.97
C ARG A 138 -16.64 2.55 -6.86
N SER A 139 -17.49 2.96 -5.92
CA SER A 139 -17.76 4.35 -5.62
C SER A 139 -16.73 4.98 -4.67
N ALA A 140 -15.87 4.18 -4.05
CA ALA A 140 -14.87 4.65 -3.11
C ALA A 140 -13.68 5.25 -3.84
N MET A 141 -13.37 6.50 -3.53
CA MET A 141 -12.16 7.19 -3.99
C MET A 141 -11.42 7.74 -2.78
N PRO A 142 -10.80 6.87 -1.95
CA PRO A 142 -10.01 7.32 -0.83
C PRO A 142 -8.78 8.08 -1.33
N ASP A 143 -8.38 9.12 -0.60
CA ASP A 143 -7.17 9.86 -0.92
C ASP A 143 -5.93 8.94 -0.79
N PRO A 144 -5.09 8.81 -1.84
CA PRO A 144 -3.92 7.94 -1.79
C PRO A 144 -2.92 8.29 -0.68
N PHE A 145 -2.82 9.57 -0.30
CA PHE A 145 -1.93 9.99 0.78
C PHE A 145 -2.46 9.55 2.15
N ASP A 146 -3.76 9.68 2.40
CA ASP A 146 -4.39 9.13 3.59
C ASP A 146 -4.26 7.60 3.68
N LEU A 147 -4.47 6.88 2.56
CA LEU A 147 -4.24 5.43 2.49
C LEU A 147 -2.81 5.05 2.86
N GLU A 148 -1.82 5.74 2.29
CA GLU A 148 -0.41 5.47 2.63
C GLU A 148 -0.12 5.77 4.11
N ASN A 149 -0.67 6.84 4.67
CA ASN A 149 -0.38 7.25 6.05
C ASN A 149 -0.99 6.31 7.10
N ALA A 150 -2.14 5.68 6.80
CA ALA A 150 -2.80 4.75 7.71
C ALA A 150 -1.89 3.56 8.09
N GLN A 151 -1.00 3.15 7.18
CA GLN A 151 -0.06 2.04 7.38
C GLN A 151 0.94 2.29 8.51
N TYR A 152 1.18 3.55 8.88
CA TYR A 152 2.17 3.88 9.89
C TYR A 152 1.69 3.59 11.31
N LEU A 153 0.38 3.34 11.49
CA LEU A 153 -0.26 3.14 12.79
C LEU A 153 0.14 4.21 13.82
N MET A 154 0.52 5.39 13.32
CA MET A 154 0.99 6.49 14.14
C MET A 154 -0.17 6.90 15.06
N HIS A 155 0.10 6.98 16.36
CA HIS A 155 -0.91 7.22 17.38
C HIS A 155 -1.93 6.09 17.60
N ARG A 156 -1.78 4.93 16.95
CA ARG A 156 -2.71 3.80 17.08
C ARG A 156 -2.12 2.64 17.86
N LEU A 157 -0.90 2.25 17.55
CA LEU A 157 -0.27 1.06 18.14
C LEU A 157 0.99 1.45 18.92
N PRO A 158 0.89 1.56 20.26
CA PRO A 158 2.06 1.74 21.11
C PRO A 158 3.13 0.68 20.86
N GLY A 159 4.40 1.05 20.98
CA GLY A 159 5.57 0.20 20.75
C GLY A 159 5.88 -0.11 19.28
N TYR A 160 5.10 0.42 18.33
CA TYR A 160 5.36 0.32 16.89
C TYR A 160 5.61 1.73 16.32
N MET A 161 6.88 2.14 16.28
CA MET A 161 7.26 3.49 15.86
C MET A 161 7.84 3.48 14.44
N VAL A 162 7.15 4.12 13.50
CA VAL A 162 7.70 4.37 12.16
C VAL A 162 8.64 5.57 12.17
N ARG A 163 9.83 5.38 11.59
CA ARG A 163 10.82 6.42 11.31
C ARG A 163 10.61 6.92 9.89
N SER A 164 10.41 8.23 9.76
CA SER A 164 10.27 8.87 8.44
C SER A 164 11.59 8.79 7.67
N VAL A 165 11.60 7.95 6.63
CA VAL A 165 12.62 7.91 5.60
C VAL A 165 11.90 7.92 4.25
N PRO A 166 12.18 8.86 3.35
CA PRO A 166 11.45 8.97 2.09
C PRO A 166 11.46 7.66 1.28
N GLY A 167 10.27 7.08 1.07
CA GLY A 167 10.08 5.87 0.27
C GLY A 167 10.44 4.55 0.96
N LYS A 168 10.77 4.56 2.25
CA LYS A 168 11.12 3.38 3.04
C LYS A 168 10.25 3.30 4.30
N LEU A 169 9.88 2.08 4.68
CA LEU A 169 9.24 1.79 5.96
C LEU A 169 10.29 1.28 6.94
N TRP A 170 10.79 2.18 7.79
CA TRP A 170 11.70 1.81 8.88
C TRP A 170 10.93 1.87 10.19
N VAL A 171 10.86 0.75 10.90
CA VAL A 171 10.10 0.62 12.15
C VAL A 171 11.02 0.25 13.30
N ARG A 172 10.76 0.86 14.45
CA ARG A 172 11.31 0.46 15.74
C ARG A 172 10.23 -0.21 16.55
N VAL A 173 10.55 -1.39 17.07
CA VAL A 173 9.71 -2.10 18.04
C VAL A 173 10.29 -1.88 19.44
N GLY A 174 9.47 -1.42 20.38
CA GLY A 174 9.87 -1.15 21.76
C GLY A 174 9.94 -2.41 22.62
N LYS A 175 10.91 -2.48 23.55
CA LYS A 175 11.07 -3.59 24.52
C LYS A 175 9.82 -3.83 25.35
N ASP A 176 9.17 -2.77 25.83
CA ASP A 176 8.01 -2.88 26.72
C ASP A 176 6.85 -3.62 26.06
N ARG A 177 6.51 -3.24 24.81
CA ARG A 177 5.41 -3.88 24.07
C ARG A 177 5.79 -5.24 23.52
N PHE A 178 7.05 -5.44 23.15
CA PHE A 178 7.55 -6.77 22.83
C PHE A 178 7.38 -7.75 24.01
N ASN A 179 7.74 -7.32 25.23
CA ASN A 179 7.59 -8.12 26.44
C ASN A 179 6.12 -8.39 26.81
N GLN A 180 5.20 -7.51 26.40
CA GLN A 180 3.75 -7.70 26.51
C GLN A 180 3.16 -8.59 25.41
N GLY A 181 4.01 -9.11 24.51
CA GLY A 181 3.63 -10.11 23.53
C GLY A 181 3.40 -9.58 22.12
N LEU A 182 3.70 -8.31 21.83
CA LEU A 182 3.57 -7.74 20.49
C LEU A 182 4.33 -8.58 19.45
N ASP A 183 3.62 -8.97 18.40
CA ASP A 183 4.11 -9.74 17.25
C ASP A 183 3.54 -9.16 15.93
N LEU A 184 3.94 -9.73 14.78
CA LEU A 184 3.45 -9.26 13.48
C LEU A 184 1.99 -9.64 13.22
N HIS A 185 1.43 -10.65 13.90
CA HIS A 185 -0.01 -10.90 13.88
C HIS A 185 -0.78 -9.72 14.48
N THR A 186 -0.30 -9.20 15.60
CA THR A 186 -0.88 -8.03 16.28
C THR A 186 -0.78 -6.78 15.41
N VAL A 187 0.38 -6.53 14.80
CA VAL A 187 0.58 -5.40 13.87
C VAL A 187 -0.35 -5.53 12.66
N GLY A 188 -0.42 -6.71 12.04
CA GLY A 188 -1.33 -6.97 10.93
C GLY A 188 -2.80 -6.76 11.30
N SER A 189 -3.19 -7.20 12.50
CA SER A 189 -4.55 -7.01 13.01
C SER A 189 -4.90 -5.53 13.21
N ALA A 190 -3.95 -4.75 13.75
CA ALA A 190 -4.08 -3.31 13.88
C ALA A 190 -4.16 -2.59 12.52
N LEU A 191 -3.42 -3.05 11.51
CA LEU A 191 -3.50 -2.53 10.15
C LEU A 191 -4.87 -2.81 9.52
N VAL A 192 -5.35 -4.06 9.56
CA VAL A 192 -6.68 -4.42 9.06
C VAL A 192 -7.73 -3.51 9.68
N LYS A 193 -7.70 -3.37 11.01
CA LYS A 193 -8.66 -2.51 11.73
C LYS A 193 -8.53 -1.04 11.36
N ALA A 194 -7.30 -0.52 11.22
CA ALA A 194 -7.08 0.87 10.84
C ALA A 194 -7.68 1.19 9.47
N TYR A 195 -7.50 0.31 8.48
CA TYR A 195 -8.07 0.51 7.14
C TYR A 195 -9.58 0.35 7.11
N THR A 196 -10.14 -0.65 7.78
CA THR A 196 -11.59 -0.86 7.79
C THR A 196 -12.34 0.23 8.55
N ASP A 197 -11.73 0.83 9.56
CA ASP A 197 -12.35 1.92 10.34
C ASP A 197 -12.25 3.28 9.63
N ASP A 198 -11.10 3.57 9.02
CA ASP A 198 -10.81 4.91 8.50
C ASP A 198 -11.42 5.16 7.14
N PHE A 199 -11.67 4.10 6.38
CA PHE A 199 -12.09 4.18 4.99
C PHE A 199 -13.38 3.37 4.81
N PRO A 200 -14.56 4.00 4.91
CA PRO A 200 -15.86 3.33 4.74
C PRO A 200 -16.03 2.60 3.40
N GLY A 201 -15.23 2.94 2.40
CA GLY A 201 -15.19 2.29 1.10
C GLY A 201 -14.33 1.03 1.02
N VAL A 202 -13.60 0.65 2.08
CA VAL A 202 -12.82 -0.59 2.13
C VAL A 202 -13.76 -1.74 2.50
N LEU A 203 -14.00 -2.64 1.53
CA LEU A 203 -14.82 -3.84 1.69
C LEU A 203 -14.02 -4.97 2.35
N LYS A 204 -12.74 -5.13 1.96
CA LYS A 204 -11.85 -6.16 2.51
C LYS A 204 -10.42 -5.64 2.64
N ALA A 205 -9.70 -6.13 3.65
CA ALA A 205 -8.29 -5.85 3.84
C ALA A 205 -7.54 -7.15 4.13
N GLU A 206 -6.36 -7.30 3.52
CA GLU A 206 -5.43 -8.40 3.72
C GLU A 206 -4.02 -7.84 3.86
N ILE A 207 -3.19 -8.46 4.71
CA ILE A 207 -1.83 -8.00 5.00
C ILE A 207 -0.82 -9.09 4.67
N ALA A 208 0.29 -8.71 4.06
CA ALA A 208 1.44 -9.57 3.85
C ALA A 208 2.73 -8.91 4.39
N PHE A 209 3.45 -9.65 5.21
CA PHE A 209 4.76 -9.29 5.73
C PHE A 209 5.83 -10.21 5.19
N VAL A 210 7.01 -9.64 4.89
CA VAL A 210 8.21 -10.41 4.55
C VAL A 210 9.36 -9.94 5.43
N THR A 211 9.93 -10.87 6.19
CA THR A 211 11.00 -10.62 7.17
C THR A 211 12.22 -11.51 6.98
N THR A 212 12.30 -12.32 5.92
CA THR A 212 13.42 -13.26 5.69
C THR A 212 14.76 -12.55 5.48
N GLY A 213 14.86 -11.71 4.45
CA GLY A 213 16.12 -11.10 4.06
C GLY A 213 15.96 -10.06 2.95
N ARG A 214 17.07 -9.40 2.63
CA ARG A 214 17.09 -8.29 1.66
C ARG A 214 16.58 -8.71 0.28
N GLU A 215 17.03 -9.86 -0.23
CA GLU A 215 16.69 -10.33 -1.57
C GLU A 215 15.19 -10.55 -1.72
N ASP A 216 14.56 -11.20 -0.75
CA ASP A 216 13.12 -11.44 -0.75
C ASP A 216 12.32 -10.12 -0.67
N VAL A 217 12.79 -9.15 0.12
CA VAL A 217 12.17 -7.81 0.19
C VAL A 217 12.30 -7.07 -1.14
N LEU A 218 13.48 -7.11 -1.79
CA LEU A 218 13.71 -6.45 -3.07
C LEU A 218 12.96 -7.12 -4.24
N ALA A 219 12.65 -8.41 -4.14
CA ALA A 219 11.83 -9.10 -5.13
C ALA A 219 10.41 -8.51 -5.25
N LEU A 220 9.93 -7.78 -4.23
CA LEU A 220 8.65 -7.06 -4.24
C LEU A 220 8.77 -5.62 -4.75
N GLU A 221 9.98 -5.12 -5.02
CA GLU A 221 10.22 -3.74 -5.44
C GLU A 221 9.51 -3.35 -6.75
N PRO A 222 9.49 -4.20 -7.80
CA PRO A 222 8.73 -3.89 -9.01
C PRO A 222 7.24 -3.67 -8.74
N ILE A 223 6.64 -4.50 -7.88
CA ILE A 223 5.22 -4.41 -7.48
C ILE A 223 4.98 -3.10 -6.74
N ALA A 224 5.84 -2.75 -5.79
CA ALA A 224 5.71 -1.52 -5.00
C ALA A 224 5.93 -0.26 -5.84
N ALA A 225 6.85 -0.29 -6.80
CA ALA A 225 7.11 0.82 -7.70
C ALA A 225 5.92 1.05 -8.64
N GLU A 226 5.40 -0.02 -9.26
CA GLU A 226 4.21 0.06 -10.11
C GLU A 226 2.98 0.58 -9.34
N ALA A 227 2.77 0.08 -8.12
CA ALA A 227 1.70 0.56 -7.23
C ALA A 227 1.80 2.07 -6.94
N LYS A 228 3.01 2.57 -6.68
CA LYS A 228 3.24 4.02 -6.46
C LYS A 228 2.95 4.84 -7.70
N VAL A 229 3.20 4.33 -8.90
CA VAL A 229 2.87 5.06 -10.12
C VAL A 229 1.36 5.10 -10.34
N LEU A 230 0.69 3.96 -10.16
CA LEU A 230 -0.77 3.85 -10.29
C LEU A 230 -1.52 4.70 -9.25
N SER A 231 -0.98 4.84 -8.04
CA SER A 231 -1.53 5.70 -7.00
C SER A 231 -1.15 7.19 -7.14
N GLY A 232 -0.32 7.55 -8.11
CA GLY A 232 0.18 8.93 -8.30
C GLY A 232 1.19 9.38 -7.24
N ARG A 233 1.83 8.45 -6.53
CA ARG A 233 2.76 8.68 -5.42
C ARG A 233 4.23 8.47 -5.79
N HIS A 234 4.49 8.10 -7.04
CA HIS A 234 5.85 7.95 -7.53
C HIS A 234 6.52 9.31 -7.72
N LYS A 235 7.76 9.44 -7.27
CA LYS A 235 8.46 10.75 -7.22
C LYS A 235 8.75 11.35 -8.59
N LYS A 236 8.91 10.50 -9.61
CA LYS A 236 9.40 10.89 -10.95
C LYS A 236 8.39 10.63 -12.08
N LEU A 237 7.38 9.81 -11.83
CA LEU A 237 6.48 9.29 -12.85
C LEU A 237 5.05 9.57 -12.39
N VAL A 238 4.28 10.25 -13.22
CA VAL A 238 2.86 10.50 -12.96
C VAL A 238 2.07 9.93 -14.12
N LEU A 239 0.97 9.23 -13.82
CA LEU A 239 0.06 8.78 -14.84
C LEU A 239 -0.84 9.95 -15.26
N GLY A 240 -0.66 10.41 -16.50
CA GLY A 240 -1.48 11.43 -17.12
C GLY A 240 -2.91 10.95 -17.39
N VAL A 241 -3.82 11.91 -17.60
CA VAL A 241 -5.27 11.68 -17.78
C VAL A 241 -5.58 10.86 -19.05
N ASP A 242 -4.68 10.87 -20.03
CA ASP A 242 -4.73 10.11 -21.28
C ASP A 242 -4.09 8.71 -21.18
N GLY A 243 -3.61 8.34 -19.99
CA GLY A 243 -2.82 7.14 -19.73
C GLY A 243 -1.39 7.22 -20.25
N SER A 244 -0.89 8.41 -20.62
CA SER A 244 0.55 8.61 -20.84
C SER A 244 1.29 8.66 -19.51
N ILE A 245 2.54 8.19 -19.48
CA ILE A 245 3.39 8.29 -18.30
C ILE A 245 4.21 9.55 -18.47
N GLU A 246 3.93 10.57 -17.66
CA GLU A 246 4.72 11.80 -17.61
C GLU A 246 5.93 11.54 -16.72
N CYS A 247 7.12 11.56 -17.34
CA CYS A 247 8.39 11.40 -16.64
C CYS A 247 9.07 12.77 -16.52
N SER A 248 9.46 13.13 -15.29
CA SER A 248 10.14 14.39 -15.01
C SER A 248 11.60 14.42 -15.48
N GLU A 249 12.19 13.28 -15.82
CA GLU A 249 13.57 13.15 -16.30
C GLU A 249 13.59 12.60 -17.73
N LEU A 250 14.27 13.31 -18.64
CA LEU A 250 14.32 13.01 -20.08
C LEU A 250 15.43 12.02 -20.49
N ASN A 251 16.14 11.40 -19.53
CA ASN A 251 17.22 10.46 -19.85
C ASN A 251 16.86 9.01 -19.46
N CYS A 252 16.50 8.21 -20.47
CA CYS A 252 16.08 6.82 -20.30
C CYS A 252 17.22 5.80 -20.35
N GLU A 253 18.46 6.20 -20.66
CA GLU A 253 19.56 5.26 -20.92
C GLU A 253 20.15 4.65 -19.63
N GLU A 254 20.17 5.42 -18.53
CA GLU A 254 20.71 5.00 -17.22
C GLU A 254 19.64 5.02 -16.11
N CYS A 255 18.36 5.03 -16.47
CA CYS A 255 17.27 5.18 -15.51
C CYS A 255 17.03 3.86 -14.74
N GLU A 256 17.24 3.88 -13.43
CA GLU A 256 16.93 2.76 -12.52
C GLU A 256 15.45 2.32 -12.58
N GLU A 257 14.55 3.23 -12.96
CA GLU A 257 13.11 3.01 -13.05
C GLU A 257 12.65 2.46 -14.42
N LYS A 258 13.59 2.18 -15.34
CA LYS A 258 13.27 1.69 -16.69
C LYS A 258 12.41 0.42 -16.70
N PRO A 259 12.68 -0.62 -15.87
CA PRO A 259 11.83 -1.82 -15.83
C PRO A 259 10.38 -1.51 -15.42
N VAL A 260 10.19 -0.53 -14.53
CA VAL A 260 8.87 -0.08 -14.08
C VAL A 260 8.14 0.65 -15.22
N CYS A 261 8.85 1.53 -15.93
CA CYS A 261 8.33 2.22 -17.12
C CYS A 261 7.92 1.25 -18.24
N ASP A 262 8.71 0.22 -18.51
CA ASP A 262 8.42 -0.78 -19.55
C ASP A 262 7.19 -1.62 -19.19
N ASN A 263 7.09 -2.08 -17.93
CA ASN A 263 5.91 -2.78 -17.44
C ASN A 263 4.64 -1.90 -17.49
N LEU A 264 4.74 -0.64 -17.07
CA LEU A 264 3.62 0.30 -17.12
C LEU A 264 3.18 0.58 -18.56
N ARG A 265 4.11 0.72 -19.51
CA ARG A 265 3.77 0.85 -20.94
C ARG A 265 3.01 -0.36 -21.42
N ASP A 266 3.41 -1.56 -21.03
CA ASP A 266 2.69 -2.78 -21.35
C ASP A 266 1.30 -2.83 -20.71
N VAL A 267 1.14 -2.36 -19.48
CA VAL A 267 -0.17 -2.23 -18.81
C VAL A 267 -1.05 -1.21 -19.53
N VAL A 268 -0.52 -0.05 -19.91
CA VAL A 268 -1.24 0.97 -20.70
C VAL A 268 -1.65 0.40 -22.06
N VAL A 269 -0.77 -0.34 -22.75
CA VAL A 269 -1.06 -0.99 -24.03
C VAL A 269 -2.13 -2.08 -23.89
N ARG A 270 -2.04 -2.92 -22.84
CA ARG A 270 -3.06 -3.94 -22.53
C ARG A 270 -4.41 -3.30 -22.22
N ARG A 271 -4.43 -2.21 -21.44
CA ARG A 271 -5.65 -1.43 -21.12
C ARG A 271 -6.24 -0.76 -22.37
N ARG A 272 -5.42 -0.22 -23.29
CA ARG A 272 -5.89 0.29 -24.59
C ARG A 272 -6.49 -0.81 -25.48
N LYS A 273 -5.93 -2.02 -25.45
CA LYS A 273 -6.48 -3.18 -26.16
C LYS A 273 -7.82 -3.64 -25.55
N GLN A 274 -7.93 -3.67 -24.22
CA GLN A 274 -9.19 -3.95 -23.52
C GLN A 274 -10.29 -2.91 -23.83
N LYS A 275 -9.95 -1.61 -23.83
CA LYS A 275 -10.90 -0.55 -24.24
C LYS A 275 -11.40 -0.72 -25.68
N LYS A 276 -10.57 -1.24 -26.59
CA LYS A 276 -10.99 -1.57 -27.97
C LYS A 276 -11.90 -2.81 -28.02
N SER A 277 -11.61 -3.86 -27.24
CA SER A 277 -12.47 -5.06 -27.20
C SER A 277 -13.81 -4.81 -26.52
N GLU A 278 -13.87 -4.01 -25.46
CA GLU A 278 -15.13 -3.68 -24.77
C GLU A 278 -16.03 -2.75 -25.59
N LYS A 279 -15.44 -1.80 -26.32
CA LYS A 279 -16.20 -0.99 -27.30
C LYS A 279 -16.72 -1.84 -28.47
N ALA A 280 -15.98 -2.86 -28.89
CA ALA A 280 -16.40 -3.78 -29.93
C ALA A 280 -17.47 -4.79 -29.47
N ALA A 281 -17.52 -5.11 -28.17
CA ALA A 281 -18.53 -6.00 -27.60
C ALA A 281 -19.85 -5.30 -27.23
N LYS A 282 -19.85 -3.96 -27.14
CA LYS A 282 -21.05 -3.13 -26.90
C LYS A 282 -21.65 -2.51 -28.17
N ALA A 283 -21.04 -2.75 -29.34
CA ALA A 283 -21.52 -2.32 -30.66
C ALA A 283 -22.13 -3.52 -31.42
#